data_AF-A0A317G6L7-F1
#
_entry.id   AF-A0A317G6L7-F1
#
_cell.length_a   1.000
_cell.length_b   1.000
_cell.length_c   1.000
_cell.angle_alpha   90.00
_cell.angle_beta   90.00
_cell.angle_gamma   90.00
#
_symmetry.space_group_name_H-M   'P 1'
#
loop_
_entity.id
_entity.type
_entity.pdbx_description
1 polymer ?
#
loop_
_entity_poly.entity_id
_entity_poly.type
_entity_poly.pdbx_seq_one_letter_code
_entity_poly.pdbx_strand_id
1 'polypeptide(L)'
;MQPDKARKKTYAEYIESTLGLINQIADEGKGIASTEEVIPFYEKLKSVRTEYLTLLEYSIYVTEAEQALASKLETVAIAFSEKQGVADGLVKNFLHELFLYTVAYFLKNEDYEAAGYILGRTYYNPNKYNDRISGYDLFYSGRYDSMDRAMNARDQKKYISGTAAYWIENIDAEHCSKEQFLLADLICYNYSIYGKDNLIEWYWFPMTYIYDNEYASVLGTIGEKLISREFIARILPLFGYETIEDFKNKLNEVAEKIKNREYREIRYPEAWHEAALLNIFIDLEKIATVR
;
A
#
# COMPACT_ATOMS: atom_id res chain seq x y z
N MET A 1 -6.63 6.95 34.31
CA MET A 1 -5.43 6.22 33.86
C MET A 1 -5.69 4.76 33.43
N GLN A 2 -6.95 4.32 33.23
CA GLN A 2 -7.32 2.95 32.81
C GLN A 2 -8.03 2.76 31.44
N PRO A 3 -8.64 3.76 30.76
CA PRO A 3 -9.39 3.50 29.52
C PRO A 3 -8.51 3.09 28.34
N ASP A 4 -7.36 3.75 28.15
CA ASP A 4 -6.51 3.55 26.97
C ASP A 4 -5.85 2.16 26.97
N LYS A 5 -5.36 1.70 28.13
CA LYS A 5 -4.82 0.34 28.27
C LYS A 5 -5.85 -0.75 27.94
N ALA A 6 -7.11 -0.56 28.34
CA ALA A 6 -8.20 -1.48 28.02
C ALA A 6 -8.55 -1.46 26.52
N ARG A 7 -8.57 -0.28 25.91
CA ARG A 7 -8.78 -0.12 24.46
C ARG A 7 -7.65 -0.76 23.66
N LYS A 8 -6.39 -0.50 23.98
CA LYS A 8 -5.21 -1.14 23.35
C LYS A 8 -5.30 -2.67 23.43
N LYS A 9 -5.65 -3.22 24.60
CA LYS A 9 -5.82 -4.67 24.77
C LYS A 9 -6.95 -5.23 23.88
N THR A 10 -8.12 -4.60 23.92
CA THR A 10 -9.29 -5.03 23.13
C THR A 10 -8.99 -4.95 21.63
N TYR A 11 -8.32 -3.89 21.20
CA TYR A 11 -7.91 -3.70 19.82
C TYR A 11 -6.90 -4.75 19.36
N ALA A 12 -5.88 -5.05 20.19
CA ALA A 12 -4.93 -6.12 19.90
C ALA A 12 -5.61 -7.50 19.81
N GLU A 13 -6.59 -7.79 20.68
CA GLU A 13 -7.39 -9.01 20.60
C GLU A 13 -8.22 -9.06 19.31
N TYR A 14 -8.81 -7.93 18.89
CA TYR A 14 -9.55 -7.87 17.63
C TYR A 14 -8.63 -8.06 16.42
N ILE A 15 -7.44 -7.44 16.42
CA ILE A 15 -6.41 -7.63 15.39
C ILE A 15 -6.02 -9.12 15.30
N GLU A 16 -5.76 -9.75 16.45
CA GLU A 16 -5.39 -11.16 16.52
C GLU A 16 -6.48 -12.05 15.94
N SER A 17 -7.73 -11.83 16.36
CA SER A 17 -8.87 -12.63 15.89
C SER A 17 -9.11 -12.47 14.39
N THR A 18 -8.97 -11.25 13.85
CA THR A 18 -9.23 -10.96 12.44
C THR A 18 -8.13 -11.53 11.55
N LEU A 19 -6.87 -11.14 11.78
CA LEU A 19 -5.75 -11.56 10.94
C LEU A 19 -5.35 -13.02 11.19
N GLY A 20 -5.72 -13.60 12.33
CA GLY A 20 -5.54 -15.03 12.61
C GLY A 20 -6.32 -15.96 11.68
N LEU A 21 -7.45 -15.51 11.13
CA LEU A 21 -8.27 -16.28 10.19
C LEU A 21 -7.56 -16.56 8.86
N ILE A 22 -6.59 -15.72 8.47
CA ILE A 22 -5.85 -15.88 7.21
C ILE A 22 -5.18 -17.25 7.14
N ASN A 23 -4.57 -17.71 8.23
CA ASN A 23 -3.91 -19.02 8.26
C ASN A 23 -4.92 -20.17 8.09
N GLN A 24 -6.09 -20.05 8.71
CA GLN A 24 -7.14 -21.07 8.61
C GLN A 24 -7.65 -21.17 7.17
N ILE A 25 -7.96 -20.03 6.56
CA ILE A 25 -8.41 -19.97 5.16
C ILE A 25 -7.31 -20.49 4.22
N ALA A 26 -6.06 -20.12 4.45
CA ALA A 26 -4.92 -20.60 3.65
C ALA A 26 -4.81 -22.14 3.68
N ASP A 27 -5.02 -22.75 4.86
CA ASP A 27 -4.97 -24.20 5.01
C ASP A 27 -6.10 -24.91 4.22
N GLU A 28 -7.28 -24.31 4.13
CA GLU A 28 -8.38 -24.83 3.28
C GLU A 28 -8.06 -24.77 1.77
N GLY A 29 -7.15 -23.88 1.37
CA GLY A 29 -6.69 -23.73 -0.01
C GLY A 29 -5.61 -24.71 -0.44
N LYS A 30 -5.14 -25.59 0.46
CA LYS A 30 -4.14 -26.62 0.14
C LYS A 30 -4.74 -27.62 -0.83
N GLY A 31 -4.42 -27.46 -2.12
CA GLY A 31 -4.90 -28.33 -3.19
C GLY A 31 -5.54 -27.62 -4.37
N ILE A 32 -5.62 -26.28 -4.38
CA ILE A 32 -6.02 -25.52 -5.57
C ILE A 32 -5.17 -25.96 -6.76
N ALA A 33 -5.82 -26.58 -7.73
CA ALA A 33 -5.17 -27.21 -8.88
C ALA A 33 -5.63 -26.59 -10.21
N SER A 34 -6.73 -25.85 -10.20
CA SER A 34 -7.35 -25.24 -11.38
C SER A 34 -7.54 -23.73 -11.23
N THR A 35 -7.65 -23.03 -12.36
CA THR A 35 -7.88 -21.58 -12.43
C THR A 35 -9.26 -21.19 -11.92
N GLU A 36 -10.23 -22.09 -12.04
CA GLU A 36 -11.62 -21.93 -11.65
C GLU A 36 -11.79 -21.88 -10.13
N GLU A 37 -10.84 -22.45 -9.37
CA GLU A 37 -10.83 -22.46 -7.91
C GLU A 37 -10.20 -21.22 -7.29
N VAL A 38 -9.43 -20.44 -8.07
CA VAL A 38 -8.66 -19.29 -7.58
C VAL A 38 -9.56 -18.17 -7.04
N ILE A 39 -10.54 -17.74 -7.84
CA ILE A 39 -11.46 -16.66 -7.43
C ILE A 39 -12.32 -17.12 -6.24
N PRO A 40 -12.99 -18.30 -6.26
CA PRO A 40 -13.72 -18.79 -5.10
C PRO A 40 -12.88 -18.89 -3.82
N PHE A 41 -11.60 -19.26 -3.91
CA PHE A 41 -10.70 -19.22 -2.76
C PHE A 41 -10.47 -17.79 -2.27
N TYR A 42 -10.15 -16.86 -3.17
CA TYR A 42 -9.91 -15.46 -2.82
C TYR A 42 -11.13 -14.79 -2.20
N GLU A 43 -12.34 -15.13 -2.67
CA GLU A 43 -13.61 -14.65 -2.09
C GLU A 43 -13.75 -15.01 -0.61
N LYS A 44 -13.19 -16.14 -0.15
CA LYS A 44 -13.19 -16.50 1.27
C LYS A 44 -12.44 -15.49 2.14
N LEU A 45 -11.42 -14.83 1.59
CA LEU A 45 -10.63 -13.82 2.29
C LEU A 45 -11.39 -12.49 2.46
N LYS A 46 -12.49 -12.26 1.71
CA LYS A 46 -13.28 -11.02 1.83
C LYS A 46 -13.93 -10.83 3.20
N SER A 47 -14.24 -11.92 3.91
CA SER A 47 -14.74 -11.82 5.30
C SER A 47 -13.68 -11.20 6.22
N VAL A 48 -12.43 -11.63 6.08
CA VAL A 48 -11.28 -11.05 6.80
C VAL A 48 -11.09 -9.59 6.41
N ARG A 49 -11.24 -9.24 5.13
CA ARG A 49 -11.17 -7.85 4.67
C ARG A 49 -12.21 -6.97 5.35
N THR A 50 -13.46 -7.41 5.38
CA THR A 50 -14.57 -6.64 5.96
C THR A 50 -14.32 -6.35 7.44
N GLU A 51 -13.95 -7.38 8.20
CA GLU A 51 -13.57 -7.23 9.62
C GLU A 51 -12.32 -6.35 9.79
N TYR A 52 -11.33 -6.47 8.91
CA TYR A 52 -10.12 -5.66 8.95
C TYR A 52 -10.39 -4.18 8.69
N LEU A 53 -11.28 -3.85 7.74
CA LEU A 53 -11.66 -2.47 7.45
C LEU A 53 -12.44 -1.86 8.61
N THR A 54 -13.35 -2.62 9.23
CA THR A 54 -14.05 -2.21 10.46
C THR A 54 -13.04 -1.96 11.59
N LEU A 55 -12.01 -2.81 11.69
CA LEU A 55 -10.94 -2.65 12.65
C LEU A 55 -10.14 -1.35 12.40
N LEU A 56 -9.84 -0.99 11.15
CA LEU A 56 -9.20 0.29 10.84
C LEU A 56 -10.01 1.47 11.36
N GLU A 57 -11.33 1.46 11.23
CA GLU A 57 -12.20 2.53 11.77
C GLU A 57 -12.06 2.70 13.29
N TYR A 58 -11.77 1.63 14.02
CA TYR A 58 -11.53 1.70 15.46
C TYR A 58 -10.14 2.23 15.85
N SER A 59 -9.21 2.33 14.90
CA SER A 59 -7.82 2.75 15.17
C SER A 59 -7.75 4.15 15.79
N ILE A 60 -8.66 5.07 15.42
CA ILE A 60 -8.68 6.46 15.91
C ILE A 60 -8.94 6.56 17.42
N TYR A 61 -9.47 5.50 18.04
CA TYR A 61 -9.77 5.46 19.47
C TYR A 61 -8.66 4.84 20.31
N VAL A 62 -7.58 4.39 19.66
CA VAL A 62 -6.50 3.59 20.25
C VAL A 62 -5.18 4.29 19.98
N THR A 63 -4.50 4.70 21.04
CA THR A 63 -3.16 5.29 20.93
C THR A 63 -2.19 4.28 20.28
N GLU A 64 -1.37 4.70 19.32
CA GLU A 64 -0.38 3.85 18.61
C GLU A 64 -1.00 2.64 17.88
N ALA A 65 -2.24 2.77 17.38
CA ALA A 65 -2.93 1.72 16.66
C ALA A 65 -2.17 1.26 15.39
N GLU A 66 -1.52 2.19 14.70
CA GLU A 66 -0.67 1.96 13.54
C GLU A 66 0.49 1.01 13.86
N GLN A 67 1.06 1.09 15.07
CA GLN A 67 2.15 0.21 15.50
C GLN A 67 1.66 -1.20 15.75
N ALA A 68 0.48 -1.35 16.36
CA ALA A 68 -0.14 -2.65 16.61
C ALA A 68 -0.54 -3.33 15.28
N LEU A 69 -1.13 -2.57 14.36
CA LEU A 69 -1.48 -3.02 13.00
C LEU A 69 -0.24 -3.48 12.24
N ALA A 70 0.77 -2.62 12.13
CA ALA A 70 2.00 -2.92 11.40
C ALA A 70 2.71 -4.16 11.95
N SER A 71 2.76 -4.32 13.28
CA SER A 71 3.39 -5.49 13.92
C SER A 71 2.64 -6.79 13.64
N LYS A 72 1.31 -6.77 13.59
CA LYS A 72 0.56 -7.99 13.25
C LYS A 72 0.65 -8.30 11.76
N LEU A 73 0.51 -7.30 10.89
CA LEU A 73 0.70 -7.48 9.45
C LEU A 73 2.08 -8.06 9.14
N GLU A 74 3.14 -7.53 9.78
CA GLU A 74 4.50 -8.05 9.70
C GLU A 74 4.56 -9.54 10.04
N THR A 75 4.00 -9.93 11.19
CA THR A 75 3.97 -11.32 11.67
C THR A 75 3.31 -12.25 10.64
N VAL A 76 2.16 -11.83 10.09
CA VAL A 76 1.45 -12.64 9.10
C VAL A 76 2.22 -12.70 7.79
N ALA A 77 2.73 -11.58 7.28
CA ALA A 77 3.50 -11.55 6.03
C ALA A 77 4.74 -12.44 6.10
N ILE A 78 5.48 -12.43 7.20
CA ILE A 78 6.65 -13.31 7.41
C ILE A 78 6.23 -14.78 7.43
N ALA A 79 5.11 -15.12 8.07
CA ALA A 79 4.62 -16.49 8.11
C ALA A 79 4.29 -17.05 6.71
N PHE A 80 4.05 -16.17 5.73
CA PHE A 80 3.83 -16.55 4.33
C PHE A 80 5.05 -16.31 3.43
N SER A 81 6.04 -15.52 3.81
CA SER A 81 7.06 -15.00 2.88
C SER A 81 7.78 -16.12 2.09
N GLU A 82 8.16 -17.21 2.75
CA GLU A 82 8.84 -18.36 2.11
C GLU A 82 7.88 -19.41 1.54
N LYS A 83 6.61 -19.39 1.93
CA LYS A 83 5.62 -20.38 1.47
C LYS A 83 5.37 -20.27 -0.03
N GLN A 84 5.19 -21.42 -0.67
CA GLN A 84 5.00 -21.58 -2.11
C GLN A 84 3.73 -22.34 -2.38
N GLY A 85 3.03 -21.95 -3.45
CA GLY A 85 1.77 -22.56 -3.85
C GLY A 85 0.78 -21.50 -4.29
N VAL A 86 -0.31 -21.95 -4.93
CA VAL A 86 -1.35 -21.05 -5.43
C VAL A 86 -2.03 -20.33 -4.26
N ALA A 87 -2.47 -21.07 -3.23
CA ALA A 87 -3.11 -20.50 -2.05
C ALA A 87 -2.21 -19.49 -1.32
N ASP A 88 -0.95 -19.83 -1.07
CA ASP A 88 0.00 -18.92 -0.41
C ASP A 88 0.29 -17.67 -1.24
N GLY A 89 0.39 -17.79 -2.57
CA GLY A 89 0.51 -16.65 -3.47
C GLY A 89 -0.73 -15.74 -3.44
N LEU A 90 -1.92 -16.33 -3.34
CA LEU A 90 -3.18 -15.58 -3.20
C LEU A 90 -3.28 -14.88 -1.84
N VAL A 91 -2.82 -15.51 -0.76
CA VAL A 91 -2.70 -14.84 0.55
C VAL A 91 -1.74 -13.66 0.49
N LYS A 92 -0.61 -13.78 -0.24
CA LYS A 92 0.31 -12.65 -0.42
C LYS A 92 -0.32 -11.51 -1.21
N ASN A 93 -1.11 -11.82 -2.25
CA ASN A 93 -1.93 -10.82 -2.95
C ASN A 93 -2.92 -10.16 -1.98
N PHE A 94 -3.56 -10.93 -1.12
CA PHE A 94 -4.49 -10.38 -0.13
C PHE A 94 -3.81 -9.49 0.93
N LEU A 95 -2.61 -9.85 1.40
CA LEU A 95 -1.84 -9.01 2.32
C LEU A 95 -1.42 -7.68 1.68
N HIS A 96 -1.09 -7.70 0.39
CA HIS A 96 -0.85 -6.49 -0.39
C HIS A 96 -2.12 -5.63 -0.45
N GLU A 97 -3.27 -6.22 -0.77
CA GLU A 97 -4.57 -5.53 -0.77
C GLU A 97 -4.88 -4.88 0.59
N LEU A 98 -4.72 -5.62 1.71
CA LEU A 98 -4.93 -5.10 3.06
C LEU A 98 -3.98 -3.94 3.37
N PHE A 99 -2.71 -4.05 2.99
CA PHE A 99 -1.72 -2.99 3.19
C PHE A 99 -2.11 -1.70 2.45
N LEU A 100 -2.61 -1.82 1.21
CA LEU A 100 -3.12 -0.65 0.46
C LEU A 100 -4.34 -0.04 1.15
N TYR A 101 -5.26 -0.84 1.70
CA TYR A 101 -6.36 -0.31 2.50
C TYR A 101 -5.88 0.41 3.76
N THR A 102 -4.85 -0.11 4.45
CA THR A 102 -4.25 0.55 5.61
C THR A 102 -3.71 1.93 5.24
N VAL A 103 -2.94 2.03 4.16
CA VAL A 103 -2.40 3.31 3.68
C VAL A 103 -3.53 4.24 3.23
N ALA A 104 -4.49 3.74 2.46
CA ALA A 104 -5.65 4.51 2.01
C ALA A 104 -6.45 5.10 3.18
N TYR A 105 -6.64 4.32 4.24
CA TYR A 105 -7.36 4.74 5.44
C TYR A 105 -6.66 5.90 6.14
N PHE A 106 -5.34 5.79 6.39
CA PHE A 106 -4.61 6.87 7.05
C PHE A 106 -4.54 8.14 6.19
N LEU A 107 -4.35 8.00 4.87
CA LEU A 107 -4.39 9.13 3.94
C LEU A 107 -5.76 9.82 3.91
N LYS A 108 -6.86 9.06 3.84
CA LYS A 108 -8.24 9.59 3.87
C LYS A 108 -8.54 10.38 5.13
N ASN A 109 -8.00 9.94 6.27
CA ASN A 109 -8.17 10.60 7.57
C ASN A 109 -7.13 11.71 7.84
N GLU A 110 -6.28 12.03 6.86
CA GLU A 110 -5.17 13.00 6.99
C GLU A 110 -4.19 12.66 8.12
N ASP A 111 -4.12 11.38 8.53
CA ASP A 111 -3.18 10.87 9.52
C ASP A 111 -1.85 10.53 8.83
N TYR A 112 -1.17 11.58 8.38
CA TYR A 112 0.09 11.49 7.66
C TYR A 112 1.22 10.92 8.52
N GLU A 113 1.15 11.08 9.84
CA GLU A 113 2.12 10.49 10.77
C GLU A 113 1.98 8.97 10.82
N ALA A 114 0.76 8.43 10.95
CA ALA A 114 0.55 6.99 10.91
C ALA A 114 0.89 6.37 9.54
N ALA A 115 0.51 7.02 8.45
CA ALA A 115 0.88 6.59 7.10
C ALA A 115 2.40 6.58 6.91
N GLY A 116 3.08 7.65 7.32
CA GLY A 116 4.54 7.77 7.27
C GLY A 116 5.24 6.73 8.15
N TYR A 117 4.71 6.44 9.34
CA TYR A 117 5.22 5.38 10.21
C TYR A 117 5.17 4.02 9.52
N ILE A 118 4.03 3.65 8.92
CA ILE A 118 3.88 2.33 8.27
C ILE A 118 4.81 2.18 7.06
N LEU A 119 5.02 3.25 6.28
CA LEU A 119 5.89 3.24 5.11
C LEU A 119 7.39 3.35 5.47
N GLY A 120 7.73 4.08 6.52
CA GLY A 120 9.12 4.28 6.97
C GLY A 120 9.63 3.27 7.99
N ARG A 121 8.74 2.43 8.53
CA ARG A 121 9.09 1.44 9.55
C ARG A 121 10.02 0.37 8.98
N THR A 122 10.98 -0.05 9.83
CA THR A 122 11.73 -1.29 9.64
C THR A 122 10.88 -2.49 10.03
N TYR A 123 10.71 -3.43 9.10
CA TYR A 123 10.04 -4.70 9.34
C TYR A 123 11.07 -5.81 9.55
N TYR A 124 10.99 -6.54 10.67
CA TYR A 124 11.97 -7.58 10.98
C TYR A 124 11.64 -8.87 10.22
N ASN A 125 12.37 -9.16 9.15
CA ASN A 125 12.14 -10.32 8.29
C ASN A 125 13.27 -11.35 8.46
N PRO A 126 13.11 -12.37 9.32
CA PRO A 126 14.15 -13.37 9.56
C PRO A 126 14.48 -14.21 8.31
N ASN A 127 13.59 -14.21 7.32
CA ASN A 127 13.71 -14.99 6.09
C ASN A 127 14.51 -14.24 5.00
N LYS A 128 14.88 -12.96 5.22
CA LYS A 128 15.77 -12.22 4.29
C LYS A 128 17.23 -12.63 4.53
N TYR A 129 17.93 -12.96 3.44
CA TYR A 129 19.27 -13.58 3.46
C TYR A 129 20.35 -12.75 4.18
N ASN A 130 20.34 -11.42 4.05
CA ASN A 130 21.36 -10.54 4.63
C ASN A 130 20.92 -10.00 6.00
N ASP A 131 20.34 -8.80 5.99
CA ASP A 131 20.22 -7.95 7.17
C ASP A 131 19.00 -8.29 8.04
N ARG A 132 18.21 -9.30 7.64
CA ARG A 132 16.94 -9.69 8.26
C ARG A 132 15.96 -8.53 8.49
N ILE A 133 16.08 -7.49 7.67
CA ILE A 133 15.21 -6.30 7.68
C ILE A 133 14.60 -6.10 6.31
N SER A 134 13.34 -5.72 6.27
CA SER A 134 12.61 -5.32 5.06
C SER A 134 12.00 -3.93 5.29
N GLY A 135 11.76 -3.21 4.20
CA GLY A 135 10.81 -2.11 4.23
C GLY A 135 9.40 -2.64 4.08
N TYR A 136 8.47 -1.76 3.73
CA TYR A 136 7.10 -2.14 3.39
C TYR A 136 6.99 -2.97 2.10
N ASP A 137 8.09 -3.17 1.36
CA ASP A 137 8.18 -4.16 0.28
C ASP A 137 7.89 -5.60 0.75
N LEU A 138 7.95 -5.85 2.06
CA LEU A 138 7.46 -7.08 2.68
C LEU A 138 6.02 -7.43 2.25
N PHE A 139 5.17 -6.43 2.00
CA PHE A 139 3.77 -6.61 1.62
C PHE A 139 3.54 -6.67 0.11
N TYR A 140 4.57 -6.48 -0.71
CA TYR A 140 4.42 -6.44 -2.16
C TYR A 140 4.25 -7.84 -2.76
N SER A 141 3.20 -8.01 -3.57
CA SER A 141 2.80 -9.31 -4.12
C SER A 141 2.94 -9.45 -5.64
N GLY A 142 3.49 -8.46 -6.36
CA GLY A 142 3.42 -8.41 -7.83
C GLY A 142 4.22 -9.49 -8.60
N ARG A 143 4.58 -10.60 -7.93
CA ARG A 143 5.18 -11.81 -8.51
C ARG A 143 4.19 -12.98 -8.62
N TYR A 144 2.95 -12.86 -8.11
CA TYR A 144 1.97 -13.95 -8.08
C TYR A 144 0.88 -13.76 -9.14
N ASP A 145 0.91 -14.63 -10.16
CA ASP A 145 0.11 -14.51 -11.39
C ASP A 145 -1.14 -15.41 -11.42
N SER A 146 -1.43 -16.15 -10.35
CA SER A 146 -2.58 -17.06 -10.32
C SER A 146 -3.91 -16.32 -10.48
N MET A 147 -4.04 -15.15 -9.85
CA MET A 147 -5.21 -14.29 -10.03
C MET A 147 -5.26 -13.70 -11.45
N ASP A 148 -4.10 -13.35 -12.04
CA ASP A 148 -4.04 -12.86 -13.42
C ASP A 148 -4.58 -13.90 -14.41
N ARG A 149 -4.15 -15.16 -14.27
CA ARG A 149 -4.68 -16.27 -15.09
C ARG A 149 -6.18 -16.50 -14.88
N ALA A 150 -6.63 -16.48 -13.63
CA ALA A 150 -8.03 -16.73 -13.29
C ALA A 150 -8.97 -15.66 -13.87
N MET A 151 -8.59 -14.38 -13.77
CA MET A 151 -9.35 -13.26 -14.33
C MET A 151 -9.40 -13.30 -15.87
N ASN A 152 -8.26 -13.61 -16.51
CA ASN A 152 -8.23 -13.76 -17.96
C ASN A 152 -9.15 -14.91 -18.44
N ALA A 153 -9.19 -16.02 -17.70
CA ALA A 153 -10.05 -17.16 -18.00
C ALA A 153 -11.55 -16.84 -17.77
N ARG A 154 -11.88 -16.17 -16.65
CA ARG A 154 -13.26 -15.77 -16.30
C ARG A 154 -13.90 -14.92 -17.39
N ASP A 155 -13.17 -13.92 -17.89
CA ASP A 155 -13.74 -12.91 -18.79
C ASP A 155 -13.36 -13.10 -20.26
N GLN A 156 -12.55 -14.11 -20.58
CA GLN A 156 -12.01 -14.35 -21.91
C GLN A 156 -11.30 -13.11 -22.51
N LYS A 157 -10.59 -12.38 -21.65
CA LYS A 157 -9.88 -11.14 -21.97
C LYS A 157 -8.44 -11.22 -21.49
N LYS A 158 -7.53 -10.48 -22.13
CA LYS A 158 -6.16 -10.28 -21.65
C LYS A 158 -6.07 -8.99 -20.83
N TYR A 159 -6.08 -9.11 -19.50
CA TYR A 159 -5.79 -8.01 -18.59
C TYR A 159 -4.29 -7.71 -18.55
N ILE A 160 -3.92 -6.43 -18.38
CA ILE A 160 -2.53 -6.03 -18.10
C ILE A 160 -2.08 -6.58 -16.74
N SER A 161 -2.96 -6.49 -15.74
CA SER A 161 -2.88 -7.24 -14.48
C SER A 161 -4.29 -7.64 -14.05
N GLY A 162 -4.55 -8.94 -13.97
CA GLY A 162 -5.85 -9.45 -13.51
C GLY A 162 -6.01 -9.27 -11.99
N THR A 163 -4.92 -9.30 -11.22
CA THR A 163 -4.90 -9.00 -9.79
C THR A 163 -5.38 -7.58 -9.54
N ALA A 164 -4.79 -6.59 -10.22
CA ALA A 164 -5.24 -5.21 -10.11
C ALA A 164 -6.67 -5.02 -10.64
N ALA A 165 -7.05 -5.70 -11.73
CA ALA A 165 -8.44 -5.68 -12.23
C ALA A 165 -9.43 -6.18 -11.17
N TYR A 166 -9.12 -7.33 -10.56
CA TYR A 166 -9.95 -7.94 -9.54
C TYR A 166 -10.09 -7.03 -8.32
N TRP A 167 -9.00 -6.43 -7.83
CA TRP A 167 -9.08 -5.48 -6.73
C TRP A 167 -10.00 -4.31 -7.05
N ILE A 168 -9.81 -3.65 -8.20
CA ILE A 168 -10.61 -2.51 -8.63
C ILE A 168 -12.10 -2.86 -8.76
N GLU A 169 -12.42 -4.05 -9.29
CA GLU A 169 -13.81 -4.55 -9.38
C GLU A 169 -14.45 -4.84 -8.01
N ASN A 170 -13.63 -5.16 -7.00
CA ASN A 170 -14.09 -5.69 -5.72
C ASN A 170 -13.70 -4.79 -4.53
N ILE A 171 -13.40 -3.51 -4.78
CA ILE A 171 -13.14 -2.54 -3.72
C ILE A 171 -14.33 -2.50 -2.77
N ASP A 172 -14.03 -2.50 -1.48
CA ASP A 172 -15.03 -2.23 -0.46
C ASP A 172 -15.39 -0.73 -0.45
N ALA A 173 -16.37 -0.38 -1.29
CA ALA A 173 -16.78 1.00 -1.52
C ALA A 173 -17.41 1.69 -0.30
N GLU A 174 -17.80 0.95 0.73
CA GLU A 174 -18.28 1.50 1.99
C GLU A 174 -17.14 2.16 2.76
N HIS A 175 -15.96 1.54 2.77
CA HIS A 175 -14.82 1.99 3.55
C HIS A 175 -13.81 2.81 2.73
N CYS A 176 -13.63 2.46 1.44
CA CYS A 176 -12.58 3.01 0.58
C CYS A 176 -13.10 3.28 -0.84
N SER A 177 -12.92 4.50 -1.36
CA SER A 177 -13.22 4.77 -2.77
C SER A 177 -12.13 4.21 -3.69
N LYS A 178 -12.46 4.05 -4.98
CA LYS A 178 -11.46 3.70 -5.99
C LYS A 178 -10.28 4.65 -5.97
N GLU A 179 -10.52 5.95 -5.93
CA GLU A 179 -9.50 6.99 -5.92
C GLU A 179 -8.60 6.91 -4.69
N GLN A 180 -9.16 6.59 -3.52
CA GLN A 180 -8.40 6.40 -2.28
C GLN A 180 -7.48 5.19 -2.37
N PHE A 181 -7.97 4.07 -2.93
CA PHE A 181 -7.18 2.86 -3.13
C PHE A 181 -6.04 3.08 -4.14
N LEU A 182 -6.34 3.74 -5.27
CA LEU A 182 -5.33 4.11 -6.27
C LEU A 182 -4.27 5.06 -5.69
N LEU A 183 -4.71 6.06 -4.91
CA LEU A 183 -3.82 7.01 -4.29
C LEU A 183 -2.87 6.32 -3.30
N ALA A 184 -3.35 5.34 -2.53
CA ALA A 184 -2.51 4.59 -1.61
C ALA A 184 -1.38 3.84 -2.33
N ASP A 185 -1.68 3.19 -3.44
CA ASP A 185 -0.70 2.45 -4.24
C ASP A 185 0.32 3.41 -4.91
N LEU A 186 -0.15 4.54 -5.43
CA LEU A 186 0.71 5.61 -5.96
C LEU A 186 1.56 6.26 -4.85
N ILE A 187 1.04 6.43 -3.65
CA ILE A 187 1.81 6.93 -2.50
C ILE A 187 2.87 5.93 -2.08
N CYS A 188 2.60 4.63 -2.10
CA CYS A 188 3.64 3.61 -1.88
C CYS A 188 4.76 3.77 -2.93
N TYR A 189 4.42 3.90 -4.21
CA TYR A 189 5.43 4.19 -5.24
C TYR A 189 6.22 5.47 -4.97
N ASN A 190 5.54 6.58 -4.71
CA ASN A 190 6.19 7.86 -4.48
C ASN A 190 7.03 7.85 -3.19
N TYR A 191 6.58 7.19 -2.12
CA TYR A 191 7.37 7.03 -0.89
C TYR A 191 8.69 6.29 -1.17
N SER A 192 8.72 5.30 -2.08
CA SER A 192 9.98 4.63 -2.47
C SER A 192 11.01 5.56 -3.13
N ILE A 193 10.61 6.77 -3.55
CA ILE A 193 11.45 7.77 -4.21
C ILE A 193 11.73 8.95 -3.29
N TYR A 194 10.69 9.47 -2.63
CA TYR A 194 10.75 10.68 -1.84
C TYR A 194 10.92 10.43 -0.35
N GLY A 195 10.55 9.25 0.18
CA GLY A 195 10.60 8.96 1.61
C GLY A 195 12.03 9.01 2.16
N LYS A 196 12.23 9.78 3.22
CA LYS A 196 13.53 9.94 3.91
C LYS A 196 14.01 8.62 4.51
N ASP A 197 13.08 7.88 5.10
CA ASP A 197 13.34 6.64 5.83
C ASP A 197 13.04 5.39 4.98
N ASN A 198 13.00 5.53 3.65
CA ASN A 198 12.72 4.41 2.76
C ASN A 198 13.85 3.35 2.83
N LEU A 199 13.44 2.12 3.16
CA LEU A 199 14.34 0.96 3.24
C LEU A 199 14.25 0.03 2.02
N ILE A 200 13.40 0.34 1.03
CA ILE A 200 13.26 -0.51 -0.15
C ILE A 200 14.43 -0.27 -1.12
N GLU A 201 15.11 -1.36 -1.48
CA GLU A 201 16.22 -1.37 -2.44
C GLU A 201 15.80 -1.03 -3.88
N TRP A 202 14.53 -1.31 -4.22
CA TRP A 202 13.91 -1.08 -5.53
C TRP A 202 12.65 -0.21 -5.39
N TYR A 203 12.16 0.35 -6.49
CA TYR A 203 10.90 1.08 -6.45
C TYR A 203 9.72 0.14 -6.22
N TRP A 204 8.79 0.56 -5.37
CA TRP A 204 7.47 -0.06 -5.29
C TRP A 204 6.79 0.07 -6.65
N PHE A 205 6.32 -1.02 -7.22
CA PHE A 205 5.61 -0.99 -8.50
C PHE A 205 4.11 -0.85 -8.23
N PRO A 206 3.47 0.29 -8.57
CA PRO A 206 2.09 0.53 -8.18
C PRO A 206 1.12 -0.22 -9.09
N MET A 207 0.73 -1.45 -8.74
CA MET A 207 -0.02 -2.35 -9.64
C MET A 207 -1.32 -1.77 -10.21
N THR A 208 -1.93 -0.82 -9.51
CA THR A 208 -3.22 -0.24 -9.87
C THR A 208 -3.12 1.04 -10.70
N TYR A 209 -1.92 1.57 -10.97
CA TYR A 209 -1.74 2.87 -11.63
C TYR A 209 -2.43 2.97 -13.00
N ILE A 210 -2.59 1.86 -13.73
CA ILE A 210 -3.25 1.80 -15.03
C ILE A 210 -4.77 2.08 -14.97
N TYR A 211 -5.35 2.10 -13.77
CA TYR A 211 -6.75 2.43 -13.53
C TYR A 211 -6.96 3.87 -13.05
N ASP A 212 -5.87 4.62 -12.90
CA ASP A 212 -5.87 6.06 -12.64
C ASP A 212 -6.14 6.85 -13.94
N ASN A 213 -6.53 8.12 -13.78
CA ASN A 213 -6.71 9.02 -14.91
C ASN A 213 -5.39 9.77 -15.18
N GLU A 214 -4.74 9.49 -16.31
CA GLU A 214 -3.49 10.14 -16.68
C GLU A 214 -3.56 11.67 -16.68
N TYR A 215 -4.68 12.25 -17.15
CA TYR A 215 -4.84 13.71 -17.27
C TYR A 215 -5.22 14.39 -15.95
N ALA A 216 -5.64 13.61 -14.96
CA ALA A 216 -6.13 14.08 -13.67
C ALA A 216 -5.83 13.04 -12.59
N SER A 217 -4.55 12.64 -12.51
CA SER A 217 -4.12 11.59 -11.60
C SER A 217 -4.56 11.93 -10.19
N VAL A 218 -5.03 10.93 -9.44
CA VAL A 218 -5.38 11.12 -8.03
C VAL A 218 -4.21 11.68 -7.22
N LEU A 219 -2.95 11.41 -7.63
CA LEU A 219 -1.76 11.97 -7.02
C LEU A 219 -1.64 13.49 -7.24
N GLY A 220 -2.16 14.01 -8.36
CA GLY A 220 -2.20 15.43 -8.65
C GLY A 220 -2.94 16.23 -7.57
N THR A 221 -3.95 15.64 -6.93
CA THR A 221 -4.68 16.27 -5.82
C THR A 221 -3.80 16.58 -4.61
N ILE A 222 -2.70 15.84 -4.42
CA ILE A 222 -1.68 16.14 -3.42
C ILE A 222 -0.69 17.16 -3.98
N GLY A 223 -0.16 16.91 -5.18
CA GLY A 223 0.84 17.78 -5.82
C GLY A 223 0.41 19.24 -5.92
N GLU A 224 -0.81 19.49 -6.40
CA GLU A 224 -1.38 20.82 -6.56
C GLU A 224 -1.53 21.57 -5.22
N LYS A 225 -1.77 20.85 -4.11
CA LYS A 225 -1.94 21.43 -2.78
C LYS A 225 -0.63 21.84 -2.11
N LEU A 226 0.52 21.36 -2.60
CA LEU A 226 1.84 21.69 -2.02
C LEU A 226 2.24 23.17 -2.18
N ILE A 227 1.48 23.95 -2.95
CA ILE A 227 1.57 25.41 -2.96
C ILE A 227 1.24 26.03 -1.60
N SER A 228 0.36 25.41 -0.80
CA SER A 228 -0.03 25.89 0.53
C SER A 228 0.98 25.47 1.59
N ARG A 229 1.40 26.43 2.41
CA ARG A 229 2.30 26.21 3.55
C ARG A 229 1.67 25.37 4.64
N GLU A 230 0.38 25.59 4.92
CA GLU A 230 -0.37 24.77 5.88
C GLU A 230 -0.45 23.31 5.44
N PHE A 231 -0.83 23.07 4.18
CA PHE A 231 -0.96 21.69 3.68
C PHE A 231 0.37 20.95 3.67
N ILE A 232 1.43 21.56 3.13
CA ILE A 232 2.73 20.89 3.08
C ILE A 232 3.26 20.59 4.49
N ALA A 233 3.14 21.52 5.44
CA ALA A 233 3.59 21.29 6.82
C ALA A 233 2.90 20.07 7.46
N ARG A 234 1.63 19.83 7.14
CA ARG A 234 0.87 18.66 7.61
C ARG A 234 1.28 17.36 6.94
N ILE A 235 1.66 17.36 5.66
CA ILE A 235 1.99 16.14 4.90
C ILE A 235 3.46 15.71 5.04
N LEU A 236 4.37 16.57 5.51
CA LEU A 236 5.79 16.21 5.70
C LEU A 236 6.01 14.90 6.47
N PRO A 237 5.26 14.59 7.56
CA PRO A 237 5.40 13.33 8.28
C PRO A 237 5.17 12.08 7.41
N LEU A 238 4.31 12.17 6.38
CA LEU A 238 4.08 11.06 5.43
C LEU A 238 5.38 10.61 4.77
N PHE A 239 6.30 11.55 4.50
CA PHE A 239 7.58 11.27 3.84
C PHE A 239 8.77 11.22 4.80
N GLY A 240 8.54 11.35 6.13
CA GLY A 240 9.58 11.33 7.14
C GLY A 240 10.38 12.64 7.29
N TYR A 241 9.86 13.77 6.80
CA TYR A 241 10.52 15.06 6.91
C TYR A 241 9.95 15.89 8.07
N GLU A 242 10.82 16.71 8.68
CA GLU A 242 10.43 17.65 9.75
C GLU A 242 10.31 19.08 9.23
N THR A 243 10.99 19.42 8.14
CA THR A 243 11.02 20.78 7.58
C THR A 243 10.64 20.80 6.11
N ILE A 244 9.99 21.90 5.70
CA ILE A 244 9.61 22.14 4.30
C ILE A 244 10.87 22.20 3.42
N GLU A 245 11.96 22.77 3.93
CA GLU A 245 13.19 22.96 3.18
C GLU A 245 13.86 21.63 2.83
N ASP A 246 13.93 20.69 3.78
CA ASP A 246 14.50 19.36 3.53
C ASP A 246 13.69 18.60 2.47
N PHE A 247 12.36 18.69 2.52
CA PHE A 247 11.52 18.05 1.52
C PHE A 247 11.64 18.72 0.15
N LYS A 248 11.75 20.07 0.09
CA LYS A 248 12.05 20.78 -1.15
C LYS A 248 13.39 20.38 -1.75
N ASN A 249 14.42 20.21 -0.92
CA ASN A 249 15.71 19.70 -1.37
C ASN A 249 15.58 18.31 -2.00
N LYS A 250 14.76 17.43 -1.40
CA LYS A 250 14.47 16.12 -1.99
C LYS A 250 13.73 16.22 -3.33
N LEU A 251 12.71 17.07 -3.43
CA LEU A 251 11.97 17.28 -4.68
C LEU A 251 12.87 17.82 -5.81
N ASN A 252 13.80 18.71 -5.48
CA ASN A 252 14.80 19.23 -6.43
C ASN A 252 15.81 18.15 -6.85
N GLU A 253 16.30 17.33 -5.92
CA GLU A 253 17.18 16.19 -6.21
C GLU A 253 16.53 15.23 -7.22
N VAL A 254 15.26 14.89 -6.98
CA VAL A 254 14.48 14.01 -7.87
C VAL A 254 14.25 14.68 -9.23
N ALA A 255 13.94 15.97 -9.27
CA ALA A 255 13.75 16.72 -10.52
C ALA A 255 15.01 16.71 -11.41
N GLU A 256 16.19 16.93 -10.84
CA GLU A 256 17.45 16.88 -11.60
C GLU A 256 17.77 15.47 -12.10
N LYS A 257 17.52 14.43 -11.28
CA LYS A 257 17.66 13.03 -11.71
C LYS A 257 16.71 12.67 -12.86
N ILE A 258 15.47 13.16 -12.85
CA ILE A 258 14.51 13.00 -13.97
C ILE A 258 15.09 13.64 -15.24
N LYS A 259 15.55 14.88 -15.14
CA LYS A 259 16.16 15.62 -16.26
C LYS A 259 17.39 14.92 -16.84
N ASN A 260 18.20 14.30 -15.98
CA ASN A 260 19.37 13.52 -16.37
C ASN A 260 19.03 12.10 -16.87
N ARG A 261 17.76 11.69 -16.86
CA ARG A 261 17.29 10.34 -17.23
C ARG A 261 17.91 9.23 -16.36
N GLU A 262 18.12 9.53 -15.08
CA GLU A 262 18.64 8.59 -14.09
C GLU A 262 17.54 7.73 -13.46
N TYR A 263 16.27 8.09 -13.68
CA TYR A 263 15.13 7.26 -13.29
C TYR A 263 14.73 6.29 -14.39
N ARG A 264 14.46 5.05 -13.98
CA ARG A 264 13.81 4.06 -14.82
C ARG A 264 12.30 4.30 -14.79
N GLU A 265 11.70 4.42 -15.97
CA GLU A 265 10.24 4.44 -16.15
C GLU A 265 9.61 3.22 -15.44
N ILE A 266 8.67 3.47 -14.53
CA ILE A 266 7.88 2.43 -13.89
C ILE A 266 6.56 2.30 -14.65
N ARG A 267 6.49 1.26 -15.48
CA ARG A 267 5.28 0.95 -16.25
C ARG A 267 5.15 -0.54 -16.53
N TYR A 268 3.93 -0.99 -16.72
CA TYR A 268 3.69 -2.27 -17.37
C TYR A 268 4.20 -2.23 -18.82
N PRO A 269 4.80 -3.33 -19.34
CA PRO A 269 5.28 -3.37 -20.71
C PRO A 269 4.21 -3.08 -21.76
N GLU A 270 2.94 -3.42 -21.47
CA GLU A 270 1.80 -3.24 -22.36
C GLU A 270 1.00 -1.96 -22.07
N ALA A 271 1.43 -1.15 -21.09
CA ALA A 271 0.78 0.11 -20.78
C ALA A 271 1.38 1.27 -21.59
N TRP A 272 0.52 2.18 -22.00
CA TRP A 272 0.90 3.40 -22.73
C TRP A 272 1.63 4.40 -21.85
N HIS A 273 1.25 4.47 -20.57
CA HIS A 273 1.71 5.48 -19.63
C HIS A 273 2.49 4.86 -18.48
N GLU A 274 3.34 5.67 -17.87
CA GLU A 274 4.07 5.34 -16.65
C GLU A 274 3.29 5.72 -15.40
N ALA A 275 3.68 5.13 -14.28
CA ALA A 275 3.15 5.48 -12.98
C ALA A 275 3.51 6.93 -12.63
N ALA A 276 2.52 7.68 -12.13
CA ALA A 276 2.68 9.10 -11.90
C ALA A 276 3.66 9.40 -10.75
N LEU A 277 4.55 10.36 -11.00
CA LEU A 277 5.47 10.93 -10.02
C LEU A 277 4.95 12.27 -9.52
N LEU A 278 5.20 12.54 -8.23
CA LEU A 278 4.77 13.77 -7.58
C LEU A 278 5.33 15.03 -8.29
N ASN A 279 6.57 14.97 -8.80
CA ASN A 279 7.18 16.08 -9.57
C ASN A 279 6.40 16.50 -10.82
N ILE A 280 5.53 15.64 -11.37
CA ILE A 280 4.71 15.97 -12.55
C ILE A 280 3.68 17.07 -12.21
N PHE A 281 3.24 17.13 -10.96
CA PHE A 281 2.12 17.98 -10.52
C PHE A 281 2.57 19.18 -9.68
N ILE A 282 3.87 19.38 -9.51
CA ILE A 282 4.41 20.45 -8.66
C ILE A 282 5.17 21.46 -9.51
N ASP A 283 4.86 22.74 -9.29
CA ASP A 283 5.76 23.84 -9.61
C ASP A 283 6.70 24.08 -8.42
N LEU A 284 7.97 23.68 -8.57
CA LEU A 284 8.98 23.72 -7.50
C LEU A 284 9.20 25.14 -6.95
N GLU A 285 8.99 26.17 -7.77
CA GLU A 285 9.13 27.58 -7.35
C GLU A 285 7.95 28.04 -6.48
N LYS A 286 6.80 27.37 -6.60
CA LYS A 286 5.56 27.74 -5.89
C LYS A 286 5.32 26.97 -4.60
N ILE A 287 6.13 25.96 -4.28
CA ILE A 287 5.96 25.19 -3.03
C ILE A 287 5.96 26.11 -1.80
N ALA A 288 4.94 25.98 -0.95
CA ALA A 288 4.76 26.74 0.30
C ALA A 288 4.71 28.27 0.15
N THR A 289 4.31 28.78 -1.02
CA THR A 289 4.20 30.22 -1.31
C THR A 289 2.86 30.82 -0.93
N VAL A 290 1.79 30.01 -0.90
CA VAL A 290 0.47 30.42 -0.40
C VAL A 290 0.35 30.06 1.07
N ARG A 291 -0.40 30.86 1.82
CA ARG A 291 -0.64 30.65 3.24
C ARG A 291 -1.29 29.29 3.50
#